data_AF-I3RKH1-F1
#
_entry.id   AF-I3RKH1-F1
#
_cell.length_a   1.000
_cell.length_b   1.000
_cell.length_c   1.000
_cell.angle_alpha   90.00
_cell.angle_beta   90.00
_cell.angle_gamma   90.00
#
_symmetry.space_group_name_H-M   'P 1'
#
loop_
_entity.id
_entity.type
_entity.pdbx_description
1 polymer ?
#
loop_
_entity_poly.entity_id
_entity_poly.type
_entity_poly.pdbx_seq_one_letter_code
_entity_poly.pdbx_strand_id
1 'polypeptide(L)' 'MKGAAGEPGPEENIKKYKEFTEERAKKLYGELMLQYLKGGTSEVEADRKAKAIIRKQCSIRGMPFWPWV' A
#
# COMPACT_ATOMS: atom_id res chain seq x y z
N MET A 1 -37.78 12.36 -18.81
CA MET A 1 -36.91 11.16 -18.82
C MET A 1 -35.48 11.61 -18.59
N LYS A 2 -34.82 11.27 -17.48
CA LYS A 2 -33.45 11.71 -17.20
C LYS A 2 -32.70 10.68 -16.37
N GLY A 3 -31.72 10.04 -17.03
CA GLY A 3 -30.50 9.46 -16.48
C GLY A 3 -30.66 8.37 -15.42
N ALA A 4 -30.66 7.12 -15.85
CA ALA A 4 -30.32 5.99 -15.01
C ALA A 4 -28.89 6.16 -14.49
N ALA A 5 -28.75 6.29 -13.17
CA ALA A 5 -27.47 6.08 -12.49
C ALA A 5 -27.08 4.62 -12.71
N GLY A 6 -26.09 4.38 -13.57
CA GLY A 6 -25.55 3.04 -13.79
C GLY A 6 -24.96 2.52 -12.49
N GLU A 7 -25.54 1.44 -11.97
CA GLU A 7 -24.94 0.69 -10.87
C GLU A 7 -23.57 0.15 -11.31
N PRO A 8 -22.50 0.28 -10.50
CA PRO A 8 -21.21 -0.28 -10.85
C PRO A 8 -21.32 -1.80 -10.86
N GLY A 9 -21.08 -2.40 -12.03
CA GLY A 9 -21.12 -3.85 -12.21
C GLY A 9 -20.13 -4.61 -11.31
N PRO A 10 -20.32 -5.92 -11.11
CA PRO A 10 -19.52 -6.73 -10.17
C PRO A 10 -18.01 -6.77 -10.47
N GLU A 11 -17.58 -6.38 -11.68
CA GLU A 11 -16.16 -6.30 -12.05
C GLU A 11 -15.41 -5.10 -11.46
N GLU A 12 -16.08 -4.00 -11.13
CA GLU A 12 -15.42 -2.80 -10.59
C GLU A 12 -15.02 -2.99 -9.11
N ASN A 13 -15.79 -3.78 -8.37
CA ASN A 13 -15.48 -4.14 -6.98
C ASN A 13 -14.26 -5.07 -6.85
N ILE A 14 -13.99 -5.92 -7.86
CA ILE A 14 -12.83 -6.83 -7.82
C ILE A 14 -11.51 -6.07 -7.98
N LYS A 15 -11.50 -4.94 -8.69
CA LYS A 15 -10.31 -4.09 -8.87
C LYS A 15 -9.95 -3.32 -7.59
N LYS A 16 -10.93 -2.76 -6.87
CA LYS A 16 -10.71 -2.02 -5.61
C LYS A 16 -9.98 -2.82 -4.53
N TYR A 17 -10.20 -4.13 -4.47
CA TYR A 17 -9.53 -4.97 -3.46
C TYR A 17 -8.06 -5.28 -3.80
N LYS A 18 -7.66 -5.22 -5.08
CA LYS A 18 -6.29 -5.49 -5.54
C LYS A 18 -5.36 -4.27 -5.52
N GLU A 19 -5.90 -3.07 -5.36
CA GLU A 19 -5.11 -1.84 -5.39
C GLU A 19 -4.25 -1.66 -4.13
N PHE A 20 -2.99 -1.31 -4.35
CA PHE A 20 -2.05 -0.91 -3.31
C PHE A 20 -1.98 0.62 -3.30
N THR A 21 -2.91 1.24 -2.59
CA THR A 21 -3.01 2.70 -2.46
C THR A 21 -1.95 3.26 -1.51
N GLU A 22 -1.70 4.57 -1.55
CA GLU A 22 -0.75 5.22 -0.63
C GLU A 22 -1.16 5.03 0.83
N GLU A 23 -2.46 5.08 1.13
CA GLU A 23 -2.98 4.83 2.48
C GLU A 23 -2.66 3.42 2.98
N ARG A 24 -2.80 2.41 2.10
CA ARG A 24 -2.42 1.02 2.42
C ARG A 24 -0.91 0.89 2.60
N ALA A 25 -0.12 1.59 1.80
CA ALA A 25 1.34 1.61 1.94
C ALA A 25 1.79 2.27 3.26
N LYS A 26 1.17 3.38 3.66
CA LYS A 26 1.42 4.06 4.95
C LYS A 26 1.03 3.18 6.13
N LYS A 27 -0.12 2.49 6.04
CA LYS A 27 -0.54 1.54 7.07
C LYS A 27 0.46 0.39 7.21
N LEU A 28 0.84 -0.23 6.09
CA LEU A 28 1.85 -1.28 6.06
C LEU A 28 3.20 -0.80 6.61
N TYR A 29 3.63 0.41 6.23
CA TYR A 29 4.84 1.03 6.77
C TYR A 29 4.80 1.09 8.30
N GLY A 30 3.73 1.64 8.87
CA GLY A 30 3.57 1.74 10.32
C GLY A 30 3.56 0.37 11.02
N GLU A 31 2.88 -0.61 10.44
CA GLU A 31 2.86 -1.99 10.97
C GLU A 31 4.26 -2.62 10.96
N LEU A 32 5.04 -2.43 9.88
CA LEU A 32 6.41 -2.92 9.76
C LEU A 32 7.34 -2.22 10.76
N MET A 33 7.22 -0.90 10.90
CA MET A 33 8.00 -0.12 11.88
C MET A 33 7.76 -0.64 13.30
N LEU A 34 6.50 -0.80 13.69
CA LEU A 34 6.15 -1.33 15.01
C LEU A 34 6.70 -2.75 15.23
N GLN A 35 6.63 -3.62 14.22
CA GLN A 35 7.17 -4.97 14.31
C GLN A 35 8.70 -4.98 14.46
N TYR A 36 9.42 -4.21 13.65
CA TYR A 36 10.88 -4.16 13.70
C TYR A 36 11.40 -3.53 14.98
N LEU A 37 10.79 -2.44 15.43
CA LEU A 37 11.14 -1.78 16.69
C LEU A 37 10.88 -2.70 17.89
N LYS A 38 9.75 -3.42 17.91
CA LYS A 38 9.49 -4.46 18.93
C LYS A 38 10.53 -5.59 18.91
N GLY A 39 11.07 -5.91 17.73
CA GLY A 39 12.15 -6.88 17.57
C GLY A 39 13.55 -6.36 17.90
N GLY A 40 13.68 -5.14 18.45
CA GLY A 40 14.97 -4.56 18.81
C GLY A 40 15.79 -4.04 17.62
N THR A 41 15.19 -3.91 16.43
CA THR A 41 15.84 -3.27 15.28
C THR A 41 15.92 -1.76 15.52
N SER A 42 17.03 -1.13 15.13
CA SER A 42 17.16 0.32 15.18
C SER A 42 16.12 1.00 14.29
N GLU A 43 15.71 2.22 14.63
CA GLU A 43 14.73 2.98 13.83
C GLU A 43 15.17 3.13 12.36
N VAL A 44 16.45 3.43 12.14
CA VAL A 44 17.04 3.59 10.80
C VAL A 44 16.98 2.30 9.98
N GLU A 45 17.27 1.16 10.59
CA GLU A 45 17.19 -0.13 9.91
C GLU A 45 15.74 -0.57 9.69
N ALA A 46 14.84 -0.28 10.64
CA ALA A 46 13.42 -0.53 10.52
C ALA A 46 12.83 0.27 9.33
N ASP A 47 13.18 1.56 9.21
CA ASP A 47 12.77 2.43 8.10
C ASP A 47 13.23 1.86 6.76
N ARG A 48 14.51 1.49 6.65
CA ARG A 48 15.08 0.89 5.42
C ARG A 48 14.38 -0.41 5.04
N LYS A 49 14.15 -1.31 6.01
CA LYS A 49 13.46 -2.60 5.77
C LYS A 49 12.00 -2.38 5.38
N ALA A 50 11.29 -1.49 6.06
CA ALA A 50 9.90 -1.18 5.77
C ALA A 50 9.73 -0.60 4.36
N LYS A 51 10.56 0.40 4.00
CA LYS A 51 10.57 0.98 2.65
C LYS A 51 10.93 -0.05 1.58
N ALA A 52 11.89 -0.94 1.82
CA ALA A 52 12.24 -2.00 0.87
C ALA A 52 11.04 -2.92 0.57
N ILE A 53 10.22 -3.25 1.58
CA ILE A 53 9.00 -4.04 1.38
C ILE A 53 7.98 -3.26 0.53
N ILE A 54 7.78 -1.97 0.82
CA ILE A 54 6.84 -1.12 0.07
C ILE A 54 7.29 -0.96 -1.38
N ARG A 55 8.59 -0.73 -1.64
CA ARG A 55 9.16 -0.74 -3.00
C ARG A 55 8.86 -2.05 -3.72
N LYS A 56 9.04 -3.19 -3.05
CA LYS A 56 8.72 -4.50 -3.62
C LYS A 56 7.24 -4.63 -3.98
N GLN A 57 6.33 -4.14 -3.12
CA GLN A 57 4.90 -4.12 -3.41
C GLN A 57 4.56 -3.24 -4.63
N CYS A 58 5.24 -2.10 -4.77
CA CYS A 58 5.10 -1.22 -5.93
C CYS A 58 5.61 -1.89 -7.22
N SER A 59 6.81 -2.49 -7.19
CA SER A 59 7.39 -3.17 -8.35
C SER A 59 6.53 -4.32 -8.86
N ILE A 60 5.98 -5.15 -7.97
CA ILE A 60 5.11 -6.28 -8.34
C ILE A 60 3.82 -5.79 -9.03
N ARG A 61 3.37 -4.56 -8.75
CA ARG A 61 2.17 -3.96 -9.34
C ARG A 61 2.46 -3.01 -10.49
N GLY A 62 3.72 -2.85 -10.90
CA GLY A 62 4.12 -1.94 -11.97
C GLY A 62 3.83 -0.47 -11.70
N MET A 63 3.80 -0.07 -10.42
CA MET A 63 3.49 1.30 -10.01
C MET A 63 4.77 2.06 -9.60
N PRO A 64 4.80 3.40 -9.79
CA PRO A 64 5.91 4.21 -9.34
C PRO A 64 6.03 4.19 -7.82
N PHE A 65 7.23 4.48 -7.32
CA PHE A 65 7.47 4.65 -5.89
C PHE A 65 7.00 6.04 -5.43
N TRP A 66 6.51 6.13 -4.19
CA TRP A 66 6.21 7.42 -3.58
C TRP A 66 7.50 8.13 -3.14
N PRO A 67 7.52 9.48 -3.10
CA PRO A 67 8.72 10.25 -2.72
C PRO A 67 9.28 9.95 -1.33
N TRP A 68 8.44 9.45 -0.43
CA TRP A 68 8.82 9.11 0.94
C TRP A 68 9.39 7.69 1.08
N VAL A 69 9.32 6.87 0.02
CA VAL A 69 9.79 5.48 -0.02
C VAL A 69 11.15 5.39 -0.66
#